data_AF-A0A1B9A114-F1
#
_entry.id   AF-A0A1B9A114-F1
#
_cell.length_a   1.000
_cell.length_b   1.000
_cell.length_c   1.000
_cell.angle_alpha   90.00
_cell.angle_beta   90.00
_cell.angle_gamma   90.00
#
_symmetry.space_group_name_H-M   'P 1'
#
loop_
_entity.id
_entity.type
_entity.pdbx_description
1 polymer ?
#
loop_
_entity_poly.entity_id
_entity_poly.type
_entity_poly.pdbx_seq_one_letter_code
_entity_poly.pdbx_strand_id
1 'polypeptide(L)'
;MKKRIYCLCIFLAALSVKAQIDIPFNLVTLTNHTSYYQTPQDTLLPTYQNGAFIYINQKNGQPAFQKKFKEAYPFYGKSALIFDTENQSYNVIDRSGNLLLNSGFIYRINNRSTSGKGFFGFFISKEDNSSEFFFNMFEGTFTTQRNSPYGGYPVLFKFPFVKNQDGKYALKSNHFEVDNATPLDENYFMIVKDGKIGIIDKAGTILVPIEYEESPVEYTEKRAKVVNIIPLRKENTWYYYTTQGKLITTSPMFCHTLLYGQTKLGVYQKGTKFGLLYIDGSTLEKEFDWISEDGLLARVGNDFYFIFEKRIIPYYVKN
;
A
#
# COMPACT_ATOMS: atom_id res chain seq x y z
N MET A 1 10.36 -25.12 -19.59
CA MET A 1 10.29 -24.16 -18.47
C MET A 1 8.90 -24.20 -17.86
N LYS A 2 8.77 -24.59 -16.59
CA LYS A 2 7.47 -24.62 -15.88
C LYS A 2 6.93 -23.19 -15.77
N LYS A 3 5.81 -22.90 -16.44
CA LYS A 3 5.04 -21.67 -16.25
C LYS A 3 4.57 -21.60 -14.79
N ARG A 4 5.29 -20.90 -13.92
CA ARG A 4 4.73 -20.43 -12.65
C ARG A 4 4.07 -19.10 -12.93
N ILE A 5 2.76 -19.16 -13.10
CA ILE A 5 1.87 -18.00 -13.13
C ILE A 5 1.95 -17.37 -11.72
N TYR A 6 2.83 -16.39 -11.53
CA TYR A 6 2.78 -15.49 -10.38
C TYR A 6 2.02 -14.24 -10.79
N CYS A 7 0.76 -14.42 -11.19
CA CYS A 7 -0.14 -13.32 -11.43
C CYS A 7 -1.52 -13.75 -10.93
N LEU A 8 -2.07 -12.94 -10.02
CA LEU A 8 -3.46 -12.96 -9.60
C LEU A 8 -3.89 -14.04 -8.57
N CYS A 9 -3.35 -14.04 -7.34
CA CYS A 9 -3.97 -14.78 -6.23
C CYS A 9 -3.65 -14.27 -4.79
N ILE A 10 -3.24 -13.02 -4.58
CA ILE A 10 -3.05 -12.53 -3.20
C ILE A 10 -4.39 -12.20 -2.51
N PHE A 11 -5.47 -12.03 -3.28
CA PHE A 11 -6.80 -11.83 -2.68
C PHE A 11 -7.46 -13.10 -2.10
N LEU A 12 -6.94 -14.30 -2.37
CA LEU A 12 -7.63 -15.57 -2.02
C LEU A 12 -6.84 -16.51 -1.10
N ALA A 13 -5.52 -16.34 -0.93
CA ALA A 13 -4.73 -17.25 -0.09
C ALA A 13 -4.78 -16.94 1.43
N ALA A 14 -5.26 -15.76 1.84
CA ALA A 14 -5.40 -15.39 3.25
C ALA A 14 -6.77 -15.72 3.88
N LEU A 15 -7.71 -16.30 3.11
CA LEU A 15 -9.05 -16.66 3.59
C LEU A 15 -9.19 -18.14 4.02
N SER A 16 -8.10 -18.90 4.04
CA SER A 16 -8.10 -20.32 4.40
C SER A 16 -7.79 -20.61 5.87
N VAL A 17 -8.09 -19.70 6.80
CA VAL A 17 -8.48 -20.03 8.17
C VAL A 17 -9.52 -19.01 8.58
N LYS A 18 -10.77 -19.43 8.77
CA LYS A 18 -11.81 -18.67 9.48
C LYS A 18 -11.38 -18.48 10.95
N ALA A 19 -10.40 -17.63 11.20
CA ALA A 19 -10.31 -16.94 12.47
C ALA A 19 -11.26 -15.75 12.32
N GLN A 20 -12.45 -15.84 12.91
CA GLN A 20 -13.32 -14.69 13.04
C GLN A 20 -12.57 -13.68 13.91
N ILE A 21 -12.04 -12.62 13.30
CA ILE A 21 -11.32 -11.57 14.01
C ILE A 21 -12.34 -10.85 14.90
N ASP A 22 -12.17 -10.95 16.22
CA ASP A 22 -13.02 -10.30 17.21
C ASP A 22 -12.48 -8.90 17.49
N ILE A 23 -12.93 -7.93 16.69
CA ILE A 23 -12.52 -6.53 16.77
C ILE A 23 -13.73 -5.59 16.86
N PRO A 24 -13.64 -4.50 17.64
CA PRO A 24 -14.74 -3.56 17.81
C PRO A 24 -14.81 -2.46 16.72
N PHE A 25 -14.13 -2.64 15.59
CA PHE A 25 -14.02 -1.62 14.53
C PHE A 25 -14.06 -2.25 13.12
N ASN A 26 -14.39 -1.44 12.12
CA ASN A 26 -14.39 -1.87 10.73
C ASN A 26 -12.97 -1.84 10.12
N LEU A 27 -12.38 -3.02 9.93
CA LEU A 27 -11.03 -3.15 9.35
C LEU A 27 -10.94 -2.58 7.92
N VAL A 28 -11.97 -2.75 7.09
CA VAL A 28 -11.99 -2.22 5.72
C VAL A 28 -11.92 -0.69 5.74
N THR A 29 -12.70 -0.06 6.61
CA THR A 29 -12.63 1.39 6.82
C THR A 29 -11.23 1.79 7.29
N LEU A 30 -10.66 1.11 8.28
CA LEU A 30 -9.30 1.41 8.76
C LEU A 30 -8.26 1.34 7.64
N THR A 31 -8.27 0.27 6.84
CA THR A 31 -7.30 0.11 5.73
C THR A 31 -7.45 1.19 4.65
N ASN A 32 -8.68 1.64 4.37
CA ASN A 32 -8.88 2.73 3.40
C ASN A 32 -8.33 4.06 3.92
N HIS A 33 -8.52 4.32 5.21
CA HIS A 33 -8.01 5.51 5.90
C HIS A 33 -6.49 5.48 6.14
N THR A 34 -5.82 4.36 5.94
CA THR A 34 -4.34 4.29 5.95
C THR A 34 -3.73 4.21 4.56
N SER A 35 -4.52 4.07 3.50
CA SER A 35 -4.03 3.85 2.14
C SER A 35 -2.93 4.84 1.72
N TYR A 36 -2.02 4.43 0.84
CA TYR A 36 -0.83 5.20 0.44
C TYR A 36 -1.10 6.69 0.12
N TYR A 37 -2.20 7.01 -0.58
CA TYR A 37 -2.61 8.38 -0.92
C TYR A 37 -3.06 9.23 0.29
N GLN A 38 -3.28 8.58 1.43
CA GLN A 38 -3.92 9.11 2.63
C GLN A 38 -3.13 8.84 3.92
N THR A 39 -1.89 8.32 3.80
CA THR A 39 -1.02 7.94 4.92
C THR A 39 -1.04 9.01 6.03
N PRO A 40 -1.49 8.67 7.26
CA PRO A 40 -1.48 9.61 8.37
C PRO A 40 -0.04 9.83 8.81
N GLN A 41 0.57 10.95 8.44
CA GLN A 41 1.84 11.41 9.05
C GLN A 41 1.55 12.24 10.30
N ASP A 42 0.53 11.83 11.04
CA ASP A 42 0.00 12.62 12.13
C ASP A 42 0.59 12.18 13.46
N THR A 43 0.79 13.17 14.33
CA THR A 43 1.13 12.91 15.73
C THR A 43 -0.11 12.62 16.57
N LEU A 44 -1.31 12.87 16.05
CA LEU A 44 -2.57 12.59 16.72
C LEU A 44 -3.20 11.30 16.17
N LEU A 45 -3.12 10.23 16.94
CA LEU A 45 -3.56 8.90 16.50
C LEU A 45 -4.63 8.32 17.41
N PRO A 46 -5.62 7.59 16.85
CA PRO A 46 -6.57 6.84 17.64
C PRO A 46 -5.88 5.63 18.29
N THR A 47 -6.23 5.36 19.53
CA THR A 47 -5.81 4.17 20.26
C THR A 47 -6.92 3.68 21.17
N TYR A 48 -7.08 2.37 21.31
CA TYR A 48 -8.08 1.77 22.17
C TYR A 48 -7.56 1.66 23.60
N GLN A 49 -8.25 2.32 24.53
CA GLN A 49 -7.91 2.30 25.96
C GLN A 49 -9.19 2.31 26.80
N ASN A 50 -9.23 1.45 27.83
CA ASN A 50 -10.31 1.42 28.81
C ASN A 50 -11.72 1.33 28.18
N GLY A 51 -11.87 0.44 27.20
CA GLY A 51 -13.17 0.13 26.58
C GLY A 51 -13.58 1.02 25.40
N ALA A 52 -12.80 2.04 25.04
CA ALA A 52 -13.13 2.96 23.94
C ALA A 52 -11.89 3.45 23.18
N PHE A 53 -12.09 3.97 21.98
CA PHE A 53 -11.07 4.71 21.27
C PHE A 53 -10.97 6.15 21.76
N ILE A 54 -9.73 6.62 21.90
CA ILE A 54 -9.38 8.01 22.19
C ILE A 54 -8.26 8.46 21.25
N TYR A 55 -8.11 9.77 21.06
CA TYR A 55 -6.98 10.31 20.28
C TYR A 55 -5.86 10.75 21.20
N ILE A 56 -4.68 10.13 21.05
CA ILE A 56 -3.48 10.42 21.81
C ILE A 56 -2.48 11.18 20.95
N ASN A 57 -1.92 12.24 21.52
CA ASN A 57 -0.75 12.91 20.95
C ASN A 57 0.50 12.07 21.22
N GLN A 58 1.06 11.49 20.16
CA GLN A 58 2.23 10.62 20.21
C GLN A 58 3.51 11.29 20.73
N LYS A 59 3.55 12.63 20.83
CA LYS A 59 4.71 13.34 21.39
C LYS A 59 4.75 13.30 22.92
N ASN A 60 3.59 13.31 23.58
CA ASN A 60 3.50 13.41 25.05
C ASN A 60 2.65 12.31 25.69
N GLY A 61 2.03 11.44 24.90
CA GLY A 61 1.18 10.34 25.38
C GLY A 61 -0.15 10.79 25.96
N GLN A 62 -0.51 12.07 25.88
CA GLN A 62 -1.72 12.61 26.47
C GLN A 62 -2.90 12.60 25.50
N PRO A 63 -4.14 12.44 25.98
CA PRO A 63 -5.33 12.67 25.16
C PRO A 63 -5.34 14.09 24.59
N ALA A 64 -5.61 14.22 23.29
CA ALA A 64 -5.74 15.55 22.69
C ALA A 64 -7.02 16.27 23.12
N PHE A 65 -8.07 15.50 23.44
CA PHE A 65 -9.34 16.00 23.95
C PHE A 65 -10.04 14.89 24.73
N GLN A 66 -10.94 15.26 25.64
CA GLN A 66 -11.65 14.34 26.52
C GLN A 66 -12.91 13.76 25.86
N LYS A 67 -12.75 12.99 24.78
CA LYS A 67 -13.85 12.26 24.12
C LYS A 67 -13.49 10.81 23.88
N LYS A 68 -14.50 9.95 23.94
CA LYS A 68 -14.40 8.49 23.73
C LYS A 68 -15.32 8.09 22.58
N PHE A 69 -14.84 7.18 21.75
CA PHE A 69 -15.57 6.71 20.57
C PHE A 69 -15.64 5.19 20.55
N LYS A 70 -16.70 4.65 19.94
CA LYS A 70 -16.82 3.20 19.70
C LYS A 70 -15.83 2.75 18.64
N GLU A 71 -15.65 3.57 17.60
CA GLU A 71 -14.63 3.40 16.57
C GLU A 71 -13.97 4.75 16.32
N ALA A 72 -12.66 4.75 16.04
CA ALA A 72 -11.95 5.94 15.63
C ALA A 72 -10.91 5.62 14.56
N TYR A 73 -10.79 6.50 13.58
CA TYR A 73 -9.90 6.34 12.43
C TYR A 73 -8.87 7.48 12.39
N PRO A 74 -7.71 7.30 11.74
CA PRO A 74 -6.68 8.33 11.72
C PRO A 74 -7.17 9.69 11.18
N PHE A 75 -6.59 10.77 11.69
CA PHE A 75 -6.77 12.10 11.10
C PHE A 75 -6.19 12.16 9.69
N TYR A 76 -6.92 12.85 8.82
CA TYR A 76 -6.43 13.24 7.51
C TYR A 76 -6.68 14.73 7.31
N GLY A 77 -5.62 15.55 7.29
CA GLY A 77 -5.74 17.01 7.23
C GLY A 77 -6.54 17.56 8.42
N LYS A 78 -7.71 18.16 8.20
CA LYS A 78 -8.44 18.85 9.29
C LYS A 78 -9.40 17.97 10.09
N SER A 79 -9.62 16.72 9.67
CA SER A 79 -10.68 15.92 10.27
C SER A 79 -10.38 14.43 10.38
N ALA A 80 -11.16 13.73 11.21
CA ALA A 80 -11.12 12.27 11.36
C ALA A 80 -12.51 11.68 11.42
N LEU A 81 -12.65 10.46 10.91
CA LEU A 81 -13.87 9.68 10.99
C LEU A 81 -13.94 8.98 12.35
N ILE A 82 -15.12 8.98 12.95
CA ILE A 82 -15.42 8.22 14.17
C ILE A 82 -16.77 7.52 14.03
N PHE A 83 -17.00 6.52 14.88
CA PHE A 83 -18.33 6.02 15.18
C PHE A 83 -18.69 6.47 16.60
N ASP A 84 -19.71 7.32 16.70
CA ASP A 84 -20.14 7.89 17.95
C ASP A 84 -21.04 6.92 18.72
N THR A 85 -20.79 6.82 20.02
CA THR A 85 -21.52 5.90 20.90
C THR A 85 -22.90 6.44 21.26
N GLU A 86 -23.01 7.76 21.43
CA GLU A 86 -24.27 8.40 21.84
C GLU A 86 -25.29 8.31 20.71
N ASN A 87 -24.88 8.69 19.50
CA ASN A 87 -25.78 8.70 18.33
C ASN A 87 -25.86 7.36 17.58
N GLN A 88 -25.07 6.35 17.96
CA GLN A 88 -24.92 5.08 17.25
C GLN A 88 -24.71 5.25 15.73
N SER A 89 -23.96 6.29 15.33
CA SER A 89 -23.77 6.66 13.94
C SER A 89 -22.32 7.05 13.67
N TYR A 90 -21.90 6.96 12.41
CA TYR A 90 -20.66 7.61 12.01
C TYR A 90 -20.80 9.13 12.11
N ASN A 91 -19.70 9.79 12.46
CA ASN A 91 -19.57 11.24 12.40
C ASN A 91 -18.14 11.61 12.01
N VAL A 92 -17.91 12.88 11.74
CA VAL A 92 -16.58 13.43 11.48
C VAL A 92 -16.26 14.43 12.57
N ILE A 93 -15.04 14.38 13.10
CA ILE A 93 -14.54 15.35 14.07
C ILE A 93 -13.50 16.29 13.47
N ASP A 94 -13.46 17.52 13.98
CA ASP A 94 -12.31 18.40 13.81
C ASP A 94 -11.14 18.02 14.75
N ARG A 95 -10.05 18.78 14.66
CA ARG A 95 -8.84 18.60 15.50
C ARG A 95 -9.05 18.83 17.00
N SER A 96 -10.13 19.49 17.39
CA SER A 96 -10.52 19.72 18.78
C SER A 96 -11.52 18.67 19.28
N GLY A 97 -11.93 17.74 18.42
CA GLY A 97 -12.90 16.70 18.72
C GLY A 97 -14.36 17.15 18.55
N ASN A 98 -14.63 18.32 17.98
CA ASN A 98 -16.01 18.77 17.73
C ASN A 98 -16.61 17.98 16.56
N LEU A 99 -17.85 17.54 16.72
CA LEU A 99 -18.60 16.89 15.64
C LEU A 99 -18.89 17.92 14.54
N LEU A 100 -18.64 17.55 13.29
CA LEU A 100 -18.88 18.39 12.12
C LEU A 100 -20.22 18.10 11.44
N LEU A 101 -20.84 16.97 11.75
CA LEU A 101 -22.10 16.54 11.14
C LEU A 101 -23.22 16.70 12.17
N ASN A 102 -24.07 17.70 11.93
CA ASN A 102 -25.09 18.18 12.88
C ASN A 102 -26.52 17.76 12.52
N SER A 103 -26.73 16.98 11.44
CA SER A 103 -28.06 16.51 11.04
C SER A 103 -28.01 15.17 10.28
N GLY A 104 -28.99 14.30 10.54
CA GLY A 104 -29.15 13.00 9.89
C GLY A 104 -28.36 11.86 10.56
N PHE A 105 -28.78 10.63 10.27
CA PHE A 105 -28.13 9.40 10.78
C PHE A 105 -27.24 8.80 9.69
N ILE A 106 -25.93 8.69 9.97
CA ILE A 106 -24.99 8.02 9.06
C ILE A 106 -24.85 6.58 9.46
N TYR A 107 -25.50 5.72 8.68
CA TYR A 107 -25.49 4.28 8.89
C TYR A 107 -24.46 3.57 8.00
N ARG A 108 -23.95 4.24 6.96
CA ARG A 108 -23.03 3.62 6.00
C ARG A 108 -22.03 4.61 5.41
N ILE A 109 -20.77 4.19 5.37
CA ILE A 109 -19.70 4.86 4.63
C ILE A 109 -19.56 4.20 3.26
N ASN A 110 -19.51 5.02 2.21
CA ASN A 110 -19.12 4.58 0.90
C ASN A 110 -17.60 4.56 0.79
N ASN A 111 -17.03 3.37 0.93
CA ASN A 111 -15.60 3.12 0.79
C ASN A 111 -15.09 3.14 -0.66
N ARG A 112 -15.89 3.58 -1.64
CA ARG A 112 -15.41 3.73 -3.02
C ARG A 112 -14.33 4.82 -3.06
N SER A 113 -13.08 4.38 -3.18
CA SER A 113 -11.93 5.22 -3.46
C SER A 113 -12.21 6.06 -4.70
N THR A 114 -12.57 7.32 -4.50
CA THR A 114 -12.48 8.30 -5.57
C THR A 114 -11.00 8.62 -5.75
N SER A 115 -10.58 8.85 -6.99
CA SER A 115 -9.21 9.18 -7.40
C SER A 115 -8.69 10.53 -6.88
N GLY A 116 -9.35 11.11 -5.87
CA GLY A 116 -8.97 12.35 -5.20
C GLY A 116 -8.50 12.10 -3.76
N LYS A 117 -7.54 12.92 -3.30
CA LYS A 117 -7.00 12.88 -1.94
C LYS A 117 -8.11 13.15 -0.91
N GLY A 118 -8.38 12.18 -0.02
CA GLY A 118 -9.18 12.41 1.20
C GLY A 118 -10.68 12.61 1.04
N PHE A 119 -11.29 12.22 -0.08
CA PHE A 119 -12.75 12.30 -0.25
C PHE A 119 -13.43 11.01 0.19
N PHE A 120 -14.43 11.13 1.06
CA PHE A 120 -15.24 10.01 1.53
C PHE A 120 -16.71 10.26 1.21
N GLY A 121 -17.37 9.27 0.63
CA GLY A 121 -18.81 9.28 0.42
C GLY A 121 -19.54 8.80 1.67
N PHE A 122 -20.57 9.51 2.08
CA PHE A 122 -21.42 9.17 3.21
C PHE A 122 -22.85 8.97 2.72
N PHE A 123 -23.50 7.90 3.17
CA PHE A 123 -24.95 7.77 3.03
C PHE A 123 -25.59 8.28 4.30
N ILE A 124 -26.28 9.41 4.19
CA ILE A 124 -27.05 10.01 5.28
C ILE A 124 -28.51 9.62 5.11
N SER A 125 -29.11 9.02 6.13
CA SER A 125 -30.56 8.85 6.23
C SER A 125 -31.17 10.09 6.90
N LYS A 126 -32.14 10.73 6.23
CA LYS A 126 -33.02 11.73 6.82
C LYS A 126 -34.45 11.29 6.57
N GLU A 127 -35.19 10.97 7.64
CA GLU A 127 -36.66 10.86 7.65
C GLU A 127 -37.22 10.21 6.36
N ASP A 128 -36.83 8.94 6.13
CA ASP A 128 -37.22 8.06 5.01
C ASP A 128 -36.55 8.25 3.65
N ASN A 129 -35.64 9.22 3.48
CA ASN A 129 -34.80 9.36 2.28
C ASN A 129 -33.30 9.22 2.57
N SER A 130 -32.59 8.49 1.70
CA SER A 130 -31.13 8.41 1.74
C SER A 130 -30.50 9.30 0.69
N SER A 131 -29.56 10.16 1.11
CA SER A 131 -28.77 10.99 0.21
C SER A 131 -27.29 10.68 0.37
N GLU A 132 -26.57 10.63 -0.75
CA GLU A 132 -25.10 10.51 -0.75
C GLU A 132 -24.47 11.90 -0.76
N PHE A 133 -23.52 12.13 0.13
CA PHE A 133 -22.69 13.34 0.18
C PHE A 133 -21.22 12.98 0.20
N PHE A 134 -20.38 13.86 -0.33
CA PHE A 134 -18.93 13.72 -0.23
C PHE A 134 -18.37 14.71 0.79
N PHE A 135 -17.49 14.23 1.66
CA PHE A 135 -16.74 15.06 2.58
C PHE A 135 -15.26 15.03 2.21
N ASN A 136 -14.66 16.21 2.09
CA ASN A 136 -13.21 16.36 1.97
C ASN A 136 -12.61 16.34 3.37
N MET A 137 -12.03 15.20 3.76
CA MET A 137 -11.44 15.04 5.09
C MET A 137 -10.27 16.00 5.31
N PHE A 138 -9.49 16.26 4.24
CA PHE A 138 -8.33 17.14 4.34
C PHE A 138 -8.72 18.58 4.67
N GLU A 139 -9.76 19.09 4.00
CA GLU A 139 -10.25 20.46 4.16
C GLU A 139 -11.27 20.60 5.29
N GLY A 140 -11.93 19.52 5.69
CA GLY A 140 -13.02 19.54 6.68
C GLY A 140 -14.33 20.10 6.12
N THR A 141 -14.61 19.89 4.83
CA THR A 141 -15.73 20.54 4.12
C THR A 141 -16.57 19.54 3.31
N PHE A 142 -17.86 19.84 3.13
CA PHE A 142 -18.71 19.10 2.18
C PHE A 142 -18.46 19.55 0.75
N THR A 143 -18.55 18.62 -0.20
CA THR A 143 -18.49 18.92 -1.63
C THR A 143 -19.50 18.11 -2.43
N THR A 144 -19.95 18.67 -3.55
CA THR A 144 -20.82 18.00 -4.53
C THR A 144 -20.03 17.47 -5.74
N GLN A 145 -18.75 17.84 -5.88
CA GLN A 145 -17.95 17.50 -7.05
C GLN A 145 -17.08 16.26 -6.81
N ARG A 146 -17.31 15.20 -7.59
CA ARG A 146 -16.36 14.12 -7.83
C ARG A 146 -15.25 14.63 -8.78
N ASN A 147 -14.35 15.46 -8.27
CA ASN A 147 -13.18 15.85 -9.06
C ASN A 147 -12.21 14.66 -9.11
N SER A 148 -12.35 13.84 -10.16
CA SER A 148 -11.38 12.83 -10.58
C SER A 148 -10.51 13.42 -11.69
N PRO A 149 -9.35 14.03 -11.41
CA PRO A 149 -8.50 14.59 -12.44
C PRO A 149 -7.75 13.57 -13.30
N TYR A 150 -7.98 12.27 -13.16
CA TYR A 150 -7.17 11.25 -13.83
C TYR A 150 -8.02 10.29 -14.67
N GLY A 151 -8.26 10.70 -15.92
CA GLY A 151 -8.89 9.88 -16.97
C GLY A 151 -7.96 9.62 -18.15
N GLY A 152 -6.66 9.49 -17.92
CA GLY A 152 -5.72 9.05 -18.95
C GLY A 152 -5.78 7.54 -19.11
N TYR A 153 -6.00 7.05 -20.33
CA TYR A 153 -5.78 5.63 -20.63
C TYR A 153 -4.29 5.33 -20.46
N PRO A 154 -3.93 4.21 -19.81
CA PRO A 154 -2.52 3.85 -19.63
C PRO A 154 -1.88 3.62 -21.00
N VAL A 155 -0.81 4.38 -21.29
CA VAL A 155 -0.04 4.24 -22.54
C VAL A 155 1.00 3.14 -22.34
N LEU A 156 1.09 2.21 -23.29
CA LEU A 156 2.12 1.17 -23.27
C LEU A 156 3.50 1.79 -23.40
N PHE A 157 4.46 1.28 -22.63
CA PHE A 157 5.86 1.64 -22.81
C PHE A 157 6.34 1.21 -24.20
N LYS A 158 7.16 2.05 -24.82
CA LYS A 158 7.77 1.72 -26.10
C LYS A 158 8.69 0.51 -25.90
N PHE A 159 8.42 -0.55 -26.66
CA PHE A 159 9.23 -1.76 -26.65
C PHE A 159 10.12 -1.80 -27.91
N PRO A 160 11.43 -1.47 -27.79
CA PRO A 160 12.32 -1.27 -28.93
C PRO A 160 12.97 -2.57 -29.41
N PHE A 161 12.52 -3.73 -28.95
CA PHE A 161 13.03 -5.02 -29.37
C PHE A 161 12.20 -5.60 -30.52
N VAL A 162 12.86 -6.29 -31.44
CA VAL A 162 12.21 -7.08 -32.51
C VAL A 162 12.46 -8.53 -32.22
N LYS A 163 11.39 -9.33 -32.24
CA LYS A 163 11.48 -10.78 -32.09
C LYS A 163 11.91 -11.42 -33.40
N ASN A 164 12.96 -12.24 -33.37
CA ASN A 164 13.44 -12.98 -34.53
C ASN A 164 12.68 -14.32 -34.69
N GLN A 165 13.01 -15.07 -35.74
CA GLN A 165 12.35 -16.35 -36.05
C GLN A 165 12.60 -17.43 -34.99
N ASP A 166 13.74 -17.37 -34.30
CA ASP A 166 14.10 -18.27 -33.20
C ASP A 166 13.42 -17.88 -31.88
N GLY A 167 12.64 -16.80 -31.87
CA GLY A 167 11.93 -16.29 -30.71
C GLY A 167 12.78 -15.46 -29.75
N LYS A 168 14.04 -15.17 -30.10
CA LYS A 168 14.90 -14.22 -29.38
C LYS A 168 14.57 -12.78 -29.76
N TYR A 169 15.02 -11.83 -28.96
CA TYR A 169 14.78 -10.40 -29.15
C TYR A 169 16.08 -9.69 -29.50
N ALA A 170 16.05 -8.81 -30.49
CA ALA A 170 17.16 -7.93 -30.85
C ALA A 170 16.76 -6.47 -30.67
N LEU A 171 17.60 -5.68 -30.01
CA LEU A 171 17.37 -4.23 -29.86
C LEU A 171 17.53 -3.54 -31.22
N LYS A 172 16.54 -2.72 -31.62
CA LYS A 172 16.53 -2.06 -32.95
C LYS A 172 17.74 -1.16 -33.24
N SER A 173 18.32 -0.55 -32.22
CA SER A 173 19.38 0.45 -32.39
C SER A 173 20.76 -0.14 -32.70
N ASN A 174 21.07 -1.31 -32.13
CA ASN A 174 22.43 -1.87 -32.18
C ASN A 174 22.45 -3.40 -32.34
N HIS A 175 21.31 -4.03 -32.60
CA HIS A 175 21.17 -5.48 -32.75
C HIS A 175 21.65 -6.30 -31.54
N PHE A 176 21.62 -5.70 -30.33
CA PHE A 176 21.92 -6.45 -29.11
C PHE A 176 20.87 -7.55 -28.88
N GLU A 177 21.30 -8.80 -29.01
CA GLU A 177 20.43 -9.98 -28.89
C GLU A 177 20.31 -10.47 -27.45
N VAL A 178 19.08 -10.83 -27.07
CA VAL A 178 18.68 -11.35 -25.77
C VAL A 178 17.61 -12.43 -25.95
N ASP A 179 17.56 -13.38 -25.02
CA ASP A 179 16.55 -14.44 -25.02
C ASP A 179 15.15 -13.89 -24.69
N ASN A 180 15.08 -12.86 -23.84
CA ASN A 180 13.84 -12.19 -23.48
C ASN A 180 14.08 -10.75 -23.02
N ALA A 181 13.07 -9.89 -23.12
CA ALA A 181 13.10 -8.52 -22.62
C ALA A 181 11.71 -8.09 -22.15
N THR A 182 11.66 -7.28 -21.09
CA THR A 182 10.44 -6.59 -20.64
C THR A 182 10.78 -5.14 -20.29
N PRO A 183 9.94 -4.16 -20.68
CA PRO A 183 10.10 -2.79 -20.19
C PRO A 183 9.84 -2.76 -18.69
N LEU A 184 10.63 -1.97 -17.98
CA LEU A 184 10.46 -1.63 -16.57
C LEU A 184 9.78 -0.26 -16.43
N ASP A 185 10.18 0.67 -17.31
CA ASP A 185 9.55 1.96 -17.58
C ASP A 185 9.75 2.36 -19.06
N GLU A 186 9.69 3.65 -19.39
CA GLU A 186 9.86 4.15 -20.75
C GLU A 186 11.28 3.99 -21.33
N ASN A 187 12.32 3.92 -20.49
CA ASN A 187 13.72 3.97 -20.92
C ASN A 187 14.57 2.79 -20.46
N TYR A 188 14.09 1.94 -19.54
CA TYR A 188 14.87 0.81 -19.01
C TYR A 188 14.15 -0.52 -19.18
N PHE A 189 14.95 -1.57 -19.39
CA PHE A 189 14.48 -2.90 -19.72
C PHE A 189 15.20 -3.94 -18.86
N MET A 190 14.44 -4.88 -18.31
CA MET A 190 15.00 -6.10 -17.76
C MET A 190 15.10 -7.12 -18.89
N ILE A 191 16.28 -7.73 -19.03
CA ILE A 191 16.59 -8.65 -20.12
C ILE A 191 17.07 -9.99 -19.58
N VAL A 192 16.93 -11.02 -20.40
CA VAL A 192 17.52 -12.34 -20.18
C VAL A 192 18.48 -12.63 -21.32
N LYS A 193 19.73 -12.96 -21.02
CA LYS A 193 20.70 -13.42 -22.01
C LYS A 193 21.48 -14.60 -21.45
N ASP A 194 21.53 -15.68 -22.21
CA ASP A 194 22.14 -16.96 -21.84
C ASP A 194 21.57 -17.48 -20.50
N GLY A 195 20.27 -17.28 -20.29
CA GLY A 195 19.57 -17.67 -19.07
C GLY A 195 19.85 -16.81 -17.82
N LYS A 196 20.67 -15.75 -17.94
CA LYS A 196 20.97 -14.81 -16.85
C LYS A 196 20.26 -13.47 -17.05
N ILE A 197 19.95 -12.80 -15.94
CA ILE A 197 19.14 -11.58 -15.92
C ILE A 197 20.03 -10.37 -15.69
N GLY A 198 19.75 -9.27 -16.39
CA GLY A 198 20.36 -7.95 -16.17
C GLY A 198 19.39 -6.81 -16.50
N ILE A 199 19.84 -5.57 -16.33
CA ILE A 199 19.07 -4.36 -16.66
C ILE A 199 19.89 -3.52 -17.64
N ILE A 200 19.24 -3.06 -18.71
CA ILE A 200 19.83 -2.18 -19.71
C ILE A 200 19.00 -0.91 -19.88
N ASP A 201 19.63 0.14 -20.40
CA ASP A 201 18.91 1.30 -20.93
C ASP A 201 18.41 1.08 -22.37
N LYS A 202 17.69 2.06 -22.92
CA LYS A 202 17.20 2.05 -24.31
C LYS A 202 18.29 2.04 -25.38
N ALA A 203 19.52 2.42 -25.04
CA ALA A 203 20.67 2.37 -25.94
C ALA A 203 21.35 0.99 -25.91
N GLY A 204 20.98 0.12 -24.96
CA GLY A 204 21.59 -1.18 -24.74
C GLY A 204 22.78 -1.14 -23.77
N THR A 205 23.00 -0.03 -23.08
CA THR A 205 24.02 0.07 -22.02
C THR A 205 23.63 -0.82 -20.86
N ILE A 206 24.54 -1.70 -20.42
CA ILE A 206 24.33 -2.56 -19.25
C ILE A 206 24.43 -1.71 -17.98
N LEU A 207 23.30 -1.54 -17.29
CA LEU A 207 23.19 -0.82 -16.02
C LEU A 207 23.33 -1.77 -14.83
N VAL A 208 22.79 -2.98 -14.95
CA VAL A 208 22.98 -4.08 -13.99
C VAL A 208 23.56 -5.28 -14.73
N PRO A 209 24.69 -5.86 -14.26
CA PRO A 209 25.33 -7.01 -14.89
C PRO A 209 24.38 -8.18 -15.13
N ILE A 210 24.60 -8.90 -16.23
CA ILE A 210 23.77 -10.03 -16.67
C ILE A 210 24.25 -11.31 -15.96
N GLU A 211 23.98 -11.42 -14.66
CA GLU A 211 24.51 -12.52 -13.83
C GLU A 211 23.49 -13.12 -12.86
N TYR A 212 22.28 -12.56 -12.79
CA TYR A 212 21.24 -12.96 -11.84
C TYR A 212 20.45 -14.17 -12.35
N GLU A 213 19.98 -15.02 -11.44
CA GLU A 213 19.26 -16.25 -11.77
C GLU A 213 17.73 -16.11 -11.74
N GLU A 214 17.19 -15.20 -10.92
CA GLU A 214 15.76 -15.15 -10.64
C GLU A 214 15.25 -13.70 -10.54
N SER A 215 14.03 -13.47 -11.03
CA SER A 215 13.25 -12.26 -10.80
C SER A 215 11.75 -12.62 -10.75
N PRO A 216 10.97 -12.07 -9.81
CA PRO A 216 9.51 -12.21 -9.81
C PRO A 216 8.82 -11.31 -10.84
N VAL A 217 9.55 -10.40 -11.50
CA VAL A 217 8.97 -9.46 -12.46
C VAL A 217 8.54 -10.21 -13.72
N GLU A 218 7.25 -10.15 -14.04
CA GLU A 218 6.69 -10.82 -15.22
C GLU A 218 7.30 -10.29 -16.53
N TYR A 219 7.64 -11.19 -17.44
CA TYR A 219 8.11 -10.84 -18.77
C TYR A 219 6.93 -10.56 -19.71
N THR A 220 6.80 -9.31 -20.15
CA THR A 220 5.76 -8.91 -21.09
C THR A 220 6.23 -7.76 -21.97
N GLU A 221 5.85 -7.77 -23.24
CA GLU A 221 6.12 -6.65 -24.16
C GLU A 221 5.16 -5.48 -23.93
N LYS A 222 4.03 -5.72 -23.23
CA LYS A 222 2.88 -4.80 -23.12
C LYS A 222 2.69 -4.28 -21.71
N ARG A 223 3.73 -3.67 -21.13
CA ARG A 223 3.62 -3.01 -19.82
C ARG A 223 3.18 -1.56 -20.00
N ALA A 224 2.24 -1.12 -19.16
CA ALA A 224 1.78 0.27 -19.10
C ALA A 224 1.97 0.93 -17.72
N LYS A 225 2.50 0.16 -16.74
CA LYS A 225 2.72 0.62 -15.37
C LYS A 225 4.19 0.47 -15.01
N VAL A 226 4.77 1.51 -14.42
CA VAL A 226 6.16 1.51 -13.96
C VAL A 226 6.36 0.48 -12.86
N VAL A 227 7.47 -0.26 -12.89
CA VAL A 227 7.93 -1.10 -11.78
C VAL A 227 9.06 -0.39 -11.06
N ASN A 228 8.79 0.23 -9.90
CA ASN A 228 9.81 1.08 -9.26
C ASN A 228 10.99 0.31 -8.64
N ILE A 229 10.78 -0.94 -8.22
CA ILE A 229 11.78 -1.76 -7.55
C ILE A 229 11.85 -3.11 -8.24
N ILE A 230 13.06 -3.53 -8.60
CA ILE A 230 13.35 -4.76 -9.35
C ILE A 230 14.13 -5.71 -8.43
N PRO A 231 13.48 -6.74 -7.87
CA PRO A 231 14.17 -7.79 -7.14
C PRO A 231 14.87 -8.72 -8.13
N LEU A 232 16.18 -8.90 -7.98
CA LEU A 232 16.99 -9.87 -8.71
C LEU A 232 17.70 -10.77 -7.70
N ARG A 233 17.72 -12.07 -7.93
CA ARG A 233 18.40 -13.02 -7.04
C ARG A 233 19.71 -13.49 -7.65
N LYS A 234 20.75 -13.47 -6.82
CA LYS A 234 22.03 -14.12 -7.08
C LYS A 234 22.34 -15.01 -5.89
N GLU A 235 22.52 -16.31 -6.13
CA GLU A 235 22.73 -17.32 -5.08
C GLU A 235 21.59 -17.29 -4.03
N ASN A 236 21.92 -16.98 -2.77
CA ASN A 236 20.97 -16.90 -1.65
C ASN A 236 20.59 -15.46 -1.25
N THR A 237 20.93 -14.49 -2.09
CA THR A 237 20.73 -13.06 -1.80
C THR A 237 19.84 -12.40 -2.84
N TRP A 238 18.86 -11.65 -2.37
CA TRP A 238 18.05 -10.74 -3.18
C TRP A 238 18.69 -9.37 -3.22
N TYR A 239 18.78 -8.82 -4.42
CA TYR A 239 19.27 -7.49 -4.74
C TYR A 239 18.09 -6.67 -5.24
N TYR A 240 17.88 -5.51 -4.65
CA TYR A 240 16.76 -4.64 -5.00
C TYR A 240 17.29 -3.42 -5.75
N TYR A 241 16.93 -3.31 -7.03
CA TYR A 241 17.36 -2.22 -7.90
C TYR A 241 16.23 -1.25 -8.20
N THR A 242 16.56 0.01 -8.48
CA THR A 242 15.64 0.91 -9.20
C THR A 242 15.57 0.53 -10.68
N THR A 243 14.63 1.10 -11.45
CA THR A 243 14.57 0.85 -12.90
C THR A 243 15.84 1.28 -13.63
N GLN A 244 16.51 2.31 -13.14
CA GLN A 244 17.79 2.83 -13.64
C GLN A 244 18.99 1.93 -13.28
N GLY A 245 18.78 0.80 -12.62
CA GLY A 245 19.85 -0.10 -12.20
C GLY A 245 20.65 0.38 -10.98
N LYS A 246 20.15 1.36 -10.21
CA LYS A 246 20.78 1.74 -8.94
C LYS A 246 20.44 0.70 -7.87
N LEU A 247 21.45 0.12 -7.21
CA LEU A 247 21.24 -0.76 -6.06
C LEU A 247 20.64 0.04 -4.89
N ILE A 248 19.49 -0.42 -4.40
CA ILE A 248 18.83 0.13 -3.20
C ILE A 248 19.39 -0.58 -1.97
N THR A 249 19.25 -1.90 -1.91
CA THR A 249 19.75 -2.73 -0.81
C THR A 249 19.82 -4.20 -1.21
N THR A 250 20.36 -5.03 -0.32
CA THR A 250 20.39 -6.49 -0.45
C THR A 250 19.79 -7.15 0.79
N SER A 251 19.22 -8.34 0.63
CA SER A 251 18.66 -9.10 1.76
C SER A 251 18.59 -10.60 1.43
N PRO A 252 18.75 -11.49 2.42
CA PRO A 252 18.36 -12.89 2.23
C PRO A 252 16.84 -13.07 2.08
N MET A 253 16.04 -12.07 2.47
CA MET A 253 14.59 -12.14 2.45
C MET A 253 14.02 -11.60 1.14
N PHE A 254 13.09 -12.36 0.56
CA PHE A 254 12.29 -11.93 -0.59
C PHE A 254 11.07 -11.12 -0.14
N CYS A 255 10.95 -9.89 -0.61
CA CYS A 255 9.74 -9.08 -0.43
C CYS A 255 8.66 -9.48 -1.45
N HIS A 256 7.60 -10.14 -0.98
CA HIS A 256 6.45 -10.50 -1.83
C HIS A 256 5.57 -9.29 -2.16
N THR A 257 5.59 -8.26 -1.31
CA THR A 257 4.91 -6.98 -1.53
C THR A 257 5.95 -5.88 -1.48
N LEU A 258 6.18 -5.21 -2.61
CA LEU A 258 7.07 -4.05 -2.68
C LEU A 258 6.29 -2.79 -2.33
N LEU A 259 6.87 -1.97 -1.45
CA LEU A 259 6.24 -0.77 -0.92
C LEU A 259 6.82 0.45 -1.64
N TYR A 260 5.96 1.36 -2.06
CA TYR A 260 6.35 2.60 -2.75
C TYR A 260 6.61 3.77 -1.78
N GLY A 261 6.95 3.46 -0.52
CA GLY A 261 7.21 4.44 0.53
C GLY A 261 8.65 4.92 0.56
N GLN A 262 8.90 6.07 1.23
CA GLN A 262 10.24 6.67 1.33
C GLN A 262 11.27 5.77 2.01
N THR A 263 10.88 4.99 3.03
CA THR A 263 11.84 4.23 3.86
C THR A 263 11.59 2.73 3.91
N LYS A 264 10.36 2.27 3.68
CA LYS A 264 10.02 0.83 3.66
C LYS A 264 10.20 0.30 2.23
N LEU A 265 10.96 -0.78 2.09
CA LEU A 265 11.19 -1.45 0.81
C LEU A 265 10.07 -2.45 0.49
N GLY A 266 9.68 -3.26 1.46
CA GLY A 266 8.72 -4.34 1.21
C GLY A 266 8.35 -5.17 2.43
N VAL A 267 7.32 -5.98 2.25
CA VAL A 267 6.88 -7.02 3.19
C VAL A 267 7.45 -8.35 2.72
N TYR A 268 8.11 -9.07 3.62
CA TYR A 268 8.60 -10.43 3.40
C TYR A 268 7.89 -11.41 4.33
N GLN A 269 7.89 -12.68 3.95
CA GLN A 269 7.34 -13.77 4.76
C GLN A 269 8.48 -14.59 5.38
N LYS A 270 8.33 -14.95 6.65
CA LYS A 270 9.23 -15.85 7.38
C LYS A 270 8.39 -16.87 8.15
N GLY A 271 8.40 -18.12 7.68
CA GLY A 271 7.47 -19.13 8.19
C GLY A 271 6.02 -18.69 7.95
N THR A 272 5.23 -18.59 9.03
CA THR A 272 3.83 -18.14 8.99
C THR A 272 3.66 -16.66 9.33
N LYS A 273 4.76 -15.94 9.57
CA LYS A 273 4.75 -14.52 9.97
C LYS A 273 5.29 -13.64 8.84
N PHE A 274 5.02 -12.35 8.98
CA PHE A 274 5.40 -11.31 8.04
C PHE A 274 6.28 -10.26 8.73
N GLY A 275 7.30 -9.79 8.03
CA GLY A 275 8.21 -8.74 8.47
C GLY A 275 8.34 -7.63 7.43
N LEU A 276 8.93 -6.51 7.85
CA LEU A 276 9.23 -5.38 6.97
C LEU A 276 10.72 -5.28 6.72
N LEU A 277 11.10 -5.11 5.46
CA LEU A 277 12.45 -4.74 5.02
C LEU A 277 12.45 -3.26 4.67
N TYR A 278 13.49 -2.54 5.12
CA TYR A 278 13.69 -1.12 4.85
C TYR A 278 14.73 -0.91 3.75
N ILE A 279 14.71 0.26 3.13
CA ILE A 279 15.65 0.62 2.06
C ILE A 279 17.11 0.67 2.54
N ASP A 280 17.34 0.82 3.85
CA ASP A 280 18.67 0.76 4.47
C ASP A 280 19.17 -0.69 4.67
N GLY A 281 18.37 -1.70 4.29
CA GLY A 281 18.66 -3.12 4.46
C GLY A 281 18.29 -3.70 5.82
N SER A 282 17.90 -2.86 6.79
CA SER A 282 17.44 -3.35 8.09
C SER A 282 16.03 -3.93 8.03
N THR A 283 15.67 -4.75 9.01
CA THR A 283 14.32 -5.27 9.18
C THR A 283 13.66 -4.71 10.43
N LEU A 284 12.33 -4.67 10.45
CA LEU A 284 11.60 -4.42 11.69
C LEU A 284 11.82 -5.62 12.63
N GLU A 285 12.12 -5.35 13.90
CA GLU A 285 12.45 -6.40 14.89
C GLU A 285 11.27 -7.36 15.16
N LYS A 286 10.05 -6.81 15.21
CA LYS A 286 8.83 -7.59 15.45
C LYS A 286 8.26 -8.12 14.13
N GLU A 287 7.82 -9.38 14.18
CA GLU A 287 7.10 -10.05 13.10
C GLU A 287 5.59 -10.14 13.43
N PHE A 288 4.75 -10.22 12.40
CA PHE A 288 3.29 -10.09 12.50
C PHE A 288 2.54 -11.21 11.80
N ASP A 289 1.30 -11.46 12.20
CA ASP A 289 0.40 -12.40 11.49
C ASP A 289 -0.07 -11.85 10.15
N TRP A 290 -0.07 -10.53 10.00
CA TRP A 290 -0.46 -9.83 8.78
C TRP A 290 0.13 -8.43 8.80
N ILE A 291 0.49 -7.94 7.61
CA ILE A 291 0.87 -6.55 7.36
C ILE A 291 0.05 -6.08 6.15
N SER A 292 -0.51 -4.88 6.21
CA SER A 292 -1.27 -4.29 5.10
C SER A 292 -0.41 -4.08 3.86
N GLU A 293 -1.06 -4.00 2.69
CA GLU A 293 -0.37 -3.82 1.40
C GLU A 293 0.44 -2.52 1.30
N ASP A 294 0.12 -1.51 2.12
CA ASP A 294 0.86 -0.25 2.26
C ASP A 294 1.94 -0.29 3.37
N GLY A 295 2.04 -1.38 4.12
CA GLY A 295 3.00 -1.55 5.21
C GLY A 295 2.78 -0.62 6.40
N LEU A 296 1.57 -0.10 6.61
CA LEU A 296 1.23 0.83 7.69
C LEU A 296 0.45 0.19 8.84
N LEU A 297 -0.28 -0.89 8.59
CA LEU A 297 -0.99 -1.65 9.61
C LEU A 297 -0.37 -3.02 9.75
N ALA A 298 -0.33 -3.51 10.97
CA ALA A 298 0.04 -4.88 11.24
C ALA A 298 -0.78 -5.49 12.37
N ARG A 299 -0.89 -6.82 12.37
CA ARG A 299 -1.74 -7.57 13.28
C ARG A 299 -0.98 -8.70 13.99
N VAL A 300 -1.27 -8.90 15.27
CA VAL A 300 -0.90 -10.12 16.02
C VAL A 300 -2.13 -10.62 16.77
N GLY A 301 -2.66 -11.78 16.42
CA GLY A 301 -3.96 -12.24 16.96
C GLY A 301 -5.06 -11.23 16.65
N ASN A 302 -5.69 -10.69 17.70
CA ASN A 302 -6.69 -9.61 17.58
C ASN A 302 -6.09 -8.21 17.79
N ASP A 303 -4.79 -8.09 18.05
CA ASP A 303 -4.13 -6.80 18.25
C ASP A 303 -3.72 -6.18 16.92
N PHE A 304 -3.91 -4.87 16.80
CA PHE A 304 -3.59 -4.07 15.63
C PHE A 304 -2.68 -2.90 16.01
N TYR A 305 -1.71 -2.65 15.14
CA TYR A 305 -0.70 -1.62 15.32
C TYR A 305 -0.56 -0.80 14.04
N PHE A 306 -0.32 0.50 14.22
CA PHE A 306 0.29 1.30 13.17
C PHE A 306 1.81 1.07 13.16
N ILE A 307 2.40 1.09 11.96
CA ILE A 307 3.84 1.06 11.75
C ILE A 307 4.25 2.34 11.03
N PHE A 308 4.78 3.30 11.78
CA PHE A 308 5.32 4.54 11.23
C PHE A 308 6.84 4.49 11.32
N GLU A 309 7.50 4.50 10.16
CA GLU A 309 8.92 4.19 10.05
C GLU A 309 9.22 2.84 10.73
N LYS A 310 10.02 2.83 11.81
CA LYS A 310 10.33 1.65 12.63
C LYS A 310 9.59 1.63 13.98
N ARG A 311 8.65 2.56 14.19
CA ARG A 311 7.85 2.63 15.43
C ARG A 311 6.56 1.84 15.28
N ILE A 312 6.26 1.03 16.29
CA ILE A 312 5.04 0.24 16.39
C ILE A 312 4.14 0.92 17.42
N ILE A 313 3.00 1.45 16.96
CA ILE A 313 2.08 2.22 17.78
C ILE A 313 0.77 1.43 17.93
N PRO A 314 0.33 1.11 19.16
CA PRO A 314 -0.93 0.43 19.40
C PRO A 314 -2.13 1.20 18.84
N TYR A 315 -2.86 0.57 17.92
CA TYR A 315 -4.18 1.04 17.50
C TYR A 315 -5.27 0.38 18.36
N TYR A 316 -5.24 -0.95 18.43
CA TYR A 316 -6.14 -1.75 19.25
C TYR A 316 -5.33 -2.90 19.86
N VAL A 317 -5.18 -2.90 21.17
CA VAL A 317 -4.57 -4.01 21.90
C VAL A 317 -5.56 -4.42 22.98
N LYS A 318 -5.95 -5.68 22.98
CA LYS A 318 -6.89 -6.19 23.99
C LYS A 318 -6.10 -6.43 25.28
N ASN A 319 -6.20 -5.49 26.21
CA ASN A 319 -5.70 -5.67 27.58
C ASN A 319 -6.47 -6.79 28.29
#